data_AF-A0A8R2B3L2-F1
#
_entry.id   AF-A0A8R2B3L2-F1
#
_cell.length_a   1.000
_cell.length_b   1.000
_cell.length_c   1.000
_cell.angle_alpha   90.00
_cell.angle_beta   90.00
_cell.angle_gamma   90.00
#
_symmetry.space_group_name_H-M   'P 1'
#
loop_
_entity.id
_entity.type
_entity.pdbx_description
1 polymer ?
#
loop_
_entity_poly.entity_id
_entity_poly.type
_entity_poly.pdbx_seq_one_letter_code
_entity_poly.pdbx_strand_id
1 'polypeptide(L)'
;MDLHSSKIIDFNLVQKSMDSGDLERKACDSLIDKLIEEENCNIELFLTERHRGIRYFLRTKYPQIEHEFDVWHLSKSLSKRLKGLDKKYPDAYLWKTSINILNNHLWGSSQTCNGDGSLLVEKFTSVLNHISNVHGWEDNGKNTKCEHEKLNNKDLKKKLWIHPNSESYFALKNIIMAKDLLKDLQHAKLFVHTSRLESYHNVRLKYTPKRIHLKFDGMYLRSIIAILNHNYNINKTLVGDKLVF
;
A
#
# COMPACT_ATOMS: atom_id res chain seq x y z
N MET A 1 15.14 1.31 -1.22
CA MET A 1 15.36 1.46 0.23
C MET A 1 15.28 0.08 0.83
N ASP A 2 16.23 -0.28 1.67
CA ASP A 2 16.17 -1.55 2.41
C ASP A 2 15.11 -1.48 3.52
N LEU A 3 14.29 -2.52 3.62
CA LEU A 3 13.15 -2.56 4.56
C LEU A 3 13.61 -2.66 6.02
N HIS A 4 14.72 -3.35 6.27
CA HIS A 4 15.21 -3.62 7.62
C HIS A 4 16.02 -2.45 8.18
N SER A 5 17.05 -2.04 7.45
CA SER A 5 17.94 -0.95 7.87
C SER A 5 17.38 0.44 7.56
N SER A 6 16.30 0.55 6.78
CA SER A 6 15.72 1.81 6.30
C SER A 6 16.66 2.66 5.45
N LYS A 7 17.83 2.13 5.08
CA LYS A 7 18.85 2.85 4.31
C LYS A 7 18.51 2.84 2.83
N ILE A 8 18.86 3.92 2.15
CA ILE A 8 18.90 3.93 0.69
C ILE A 8 20.19 3.25 0.27
N ILE A 9 20.07 2.08 -0.37
CA ILE A 9 21.21 1.32 -0.90
C ILE A 9 21.68 1.96 -2.20
N ASP A 10 20.77 2.19 -3.14
CA ASP A 10 21.07 2.77 -4.44
C ASP A 10 19.87 3.56 -4.97
N PHE A 11 20.10 4.38 -6.01
CA PHE A 11 19.10 5.17 -6.70
C PHE A 11 19.48 5.33 -8.18
N ASN A 12 18.48 5.56 -9.03
CA ASN A 12 18.70 5.83 -10.44
C ASN A 12 17.95 7.09 -10.88
N LEU A 13 18.50 7.82 -11.84
CA LEU A 13 17.89 9.02 -12.43
C LEU A 13 17.85 8.89 -13.95
N VAL A 14 16.65 9.06 -14.51
CA VAL A 14 16.42 9.08 -15.96
C VAL A 14 15.71 10.38 -16.32
N GLN A 15 16.13 11.04 -17.39
CA GLN A 15 15.51 12.25 -17.91
C GLN A 15 14.85 12.04 -19.27
N LYS A 16 13.91 12.94 -19.62
CA LYS A 16 13.21 12.91 -20.92
C LYS A 16 14.13 12.99 -22.14
N SER A 17 15.32 13.57 -22.00
CA SER A 17 16.32 13.59 -23.07
C SER A 17 16.96 12.22 -23.32
N MET A 18 16.91 11.32 -22.32
CA MET A 18 17.49 9.98 -22.38
C MET A 18 16.46 8.91 -22.77
N ASP A 19 15.17 9.20 -22.60
CA ASP A 19 14.08 8.34 -23.06
C ASP A 19 12.76 9.12 -23.20
N SER A 20 11.96 8.77 -24.19
CA SER A 20 10.63 9.35 -24.44
C SER A 20 9.47 8.59 -23.78
N GLY A 21 9.75 7.44 -23.18
CA GLY A 21 8.76 6.54 -22.60
C GLY A 21 8.47 6.78 -21.12
N ASP A 22 8.07 5.70 -20.46
CA ASP A 22 7.81 5.65 -19.03
C ASP A 22 9.13 5.70 -18.24
N LEU A 23 9.51 6.92 -17.84
CA LEU A 23 10.77 7.18 -17.14
C LEU A 23 10.85 6.47 -15.79
N GLU A 24 9.72 6.31 -15.09
CA GLU A 24 9.68 5.66 -13.77
C GLU A 24 9.99 4.18 -13.93
N ARG A 25 9.31 3.51 -14.88
CA ARG A 25 9.61 2.13 -15.22
C ARG A 25 11.06 1.98 -15.66
N LYS A 26 11.54 2.80 -16.61
CA LYS A 26 12.93 2.68 -17.10
C LYS A 26 13.95 2.83 -15.97
N ALA A 27 13.77 3.82 -15.10
CA ALA A 27 14.65 4.02 -13.96
C ALA A 27 14.64 2.81 -13.01
N CYS A 28 13.46 2.22 -12.77
CA CYS A 28 13.29 1.03 -11.94
C CYS A 28 13.92 -0.20 -12.57
N ASP A 29 13.59 -0.51 -13.83
CA ASP A 29 14.09 -1.66 -14.58
C ASP A 29 15.64 -1.62 -14.59
N SER A 30 16.24 -0.49 -14.98
CA SER A 30 17.70 -0.33 -14.98
C SER A 30 18.34 -0.43 -13.59
N LEU A 31 17.66 0.02 -12.53
CA LEU A 31 18.19 -0.07 -11.17
C LEU A 31 18.20 -1.52 -10.66
N ILE A 32 17.12 -2.26 -10.94
CA ILE A 32 17.00 -3.67 -10.54
C ILE A 32 18.00 -4.51 -11.32
N ASP A 33 18.12 -4.29 -12.63
CA ASP A 33 19.08 -4.97 -13.50
C ASP A 33 20.50 -4.79 -12.97
N LYS A 34 20.92 -3.55 -12.69
CA LYS A 34 22.23 -3.25 -12.11
C LYS A 34 22.46 -3.98 -10.79
N LEU A 35 21.51 -3.90 -9.85
CA LEU A 35 21.66 -4.51 -8.53
C LEU A 35 21.82 -6.03 -8.62
N ILE A 36 21.07 -6.70 -9.50
CA ILE A 36 21.08 -8.16 -9.59
C ILE A 36 22.24 -8.66 -10.47
N GLU A 37 22.40 -8.08 -11.67
CA GLU A 37 23.32 -8.59 -12.69
C GLU A 37 24.76 -8.12 -12.49
N GLU A 38 24.96 -6.88 -12.02
CA GLU A 38 26.30 -6.29 -11.85
C GLU A 38 26.80 -6.43 -10.40
N GLU A 39 25.94 -6.16 -9.42
CA GLU A 39 26.32 -6.11 -7.99
C GLU A 39 26.01 -7.42 -7.23
N ASN A 40 25.42 -8.42 -7.91
CA ASN A 40 25.04 -9.72 -7.34
C ASN A 40 24.20 -9.60 -6.05
N CYS A 41 23.31 -8.62 -6.00
CA CYS A 41 22.41 -8.37 -4.88
C CYS A 41 21.20 -9.31 -4.95
N ASN A 42 20.99 -10.10 -3.90
CA ASN A 42 19.79 -10.92 -3.79
C ASN A 42 18.60 -10.08 -3.27
N ILE A 43 17.64 -9.81 -4.14
CA ILE A 43 16.40 -9.11 -3.79
C ILE A 43 15.30 -10.15 -3.58
N GLU A 44 14.96 -10.44 -2.33
CA GLU A 44 13.90 -11.41 -2.01
C GLU A 44 12.50 -10.80 -2.18
N LEU A 45 12.36 -9.54 -1.79
CA LEU A 45 11.09 -8.82 -1.79
C LEU A 45 11.27 -7.42 -2.36
N PHE A 46 10.37 -7.03 -3.24
CA PHE A 46 10.35 -5.69 -3.80
C PHE A 46 8.97 -5.05 -3.62
N LEU A 47 8.96 -3.92 -2.90
CA LEU A 47 7.75 -3.14 -2.62
C LEU A 47 7.62 -2.00 -3.62
N THR A 48 6.50 -1.94 -4.32
CA THR A 48 6.22 -0.83 -5.26
C THR A 48 4.81 -0.28 -5.09
N GLU A 49 4.57 0.84 -5.74
CA GLU A 49 3.23 1.26 -6.11
C GLU A 49 2.61 0.33 -7.16
N ARG A 50 1.33 0.53 -7.48
CA ARG A 50 0.57 -0.32 -8.42
C ARG A 50 0.87 -0.02 -9.89
N HIS A 51 2.13 0.18 -10.21
CA HIS A 51 2.59 0.52 -11.55
C HIS A 51 2.55 -0.71 -12.48
N ARG A 52 1.70 -0.67 -13.51
CA ARG A 52 1.46 -1.83 -14.41
C ARG A 52 2.72 -2.29 -15.14
N GLY A 53 3.56 -1.34 -15.59
CA GLY A 53 4.81 -1.62 -16.29
C GLY A 53 5.82 -2.39 -15.42
N ILE A 54 6.13 -1.86 -14.24
CA ILE A 54 7.01 -2.51 -13.25
C ILE A 54 6.47 -3.88 -12.83
N ARG A 55 5.16 -4.01 -12.57
CA ARG A 55 4.53 -5.32 -12.28
C ARG A 55 4.75 -6.34 -13.40
N TYR A 56 4.62 -5.91 -14.65
CA TYR A 56 4.88 -6.78 -15.80
C TYR A 56 6.36 -7.18 -15.85
N PHE A 57 7.27 -6.21 -15.72
CA PHE A 57 8.71 -6.42 -15.74
C PHE A 57 9.18 -7.43 -14.69
N LEU A 58 8.81 -7.24 -13.42
CA LEU A 58 9.16 -8.15 -12.32
C LEU A 58 8.66 -9.57 -12.61
N ARG A 59 7.38 -9.69 -12.98
CA ARG A 59 6.78 -11.00 -13.29
C ARG A 59 7.46 -11.73 -14.44
N THR A 60 7.97 -11.01 -15.45
CA THR A 60 8.58 -11.64 -16.64
C THR A 60 10.08 -11.87 -16.51
N LYS A 61 10.81 -10.91 -15.93
CA LYS A 61 12.29 -10.95 -15.89
C LYS A 61 12.81 -11.52 -14.57
N TYR A 62 12.13 -11.23 -13.46
CA TYR A 62 12.56 -11.64 -12.12
C TYR A 62 11.41 -12.28 -11.31
N PRO A 63 10.82 -13.39 -11.80
CA PRO A 63 9.66 -14.02 -11.16
C PRO A 63 9.95 -14.57 -9.75
N GLN A 64 11.23 -14.74 -9.39
CA GLN A 64 11.67 -15.16 -8.06
C GLN A 64 11.53 -14.06 -7.00
N ILE A 65 11.41 -12.79 -7.41
CA ILE A 65 11.25 -11.66 -6.48
C ILE A 65 9.80 -11.62 -6.05
N GLU A 66 9.56 -11.68 -4.73
CA GLU A 66 8.23 -11.47 -4.18
C GLU A 66 7.83 -10.00 -4.36
N HIS A 67 6.79 -9.76 -5.14
CA HIS A 67 6.34 -8.41 -5.47
C HIS A 67 5.17 -8.01 -4.57
N GLU A 68 5.40 -7.02 -3.71
CA GLU A 68 4.38 -6.49 -2.80
C GLU A 68 3.98 -5.06 -3.15
N PHE A 69 2.75 -4.70 -2.73
CA PHE A 69 2.18 -3.37 -2.79
C PHE A 69 2.04 -2.77 -1.40
N ASP A 70 2.14 -1.45 -1.35
CA ASP A 70 1.88 -0.74 -0.10
C ASP A 70 0.39 -0.82 0.28
N VAL A 71 0.13 -1.49 1.41
CA VAL A 71 -1.21 -1.65 1.99
C VAL A 71 -1.89 -0.32 2.33
N TRP A 72 -1.12 0.71 2.71
CA TRP A 72 -1.63 2.06 2.95
C TRP A 72 -2.12 2.70 1.65
N HIS A 73 -1.37 2.57 0.55
CA HIS A 73 -1.79 3.08 -0.75
C HIS A 73 -3.03 2.34 -1.29
N LEU A 74 -3.16 1.04 -1.01
CA LEU A 74 -4.39 0.27 -1.27
C LEU A 74 -5.59 0.79 -0.48
N SER A 75 -5.44 0.97 0.83
CA SER A 75 -6.45 1.54 1.73
C SER A 75 -6.89 2.95 1.29
N LYS A 76 -5.92 3.80 0.91
CA LYS A 76 -6.19 5.14 0.37
C LYS A 76 -6.95 5.09 -0.95
N SER A 77 -6.60 4.17 -1.85
CA SER A 77 -7.31 3.96 -3.12
C SER A 77 -8.75 3.50 -2.89
N LEU A 78 -8.96 2.54 -1.98
CA LEU A 78 -10.28 2.06 -1.60
C LEU A 78 -11.14 3.20 -1.03
N SER A 79 -10.58 3.98 -0.11
CA SER A 79 -11.23 5.17 0.46
C SER A 79 -11.67 6.16 -0.60
N LYS A 80 -10.86 6.37 -1.65
CA LYS A 80 -11.21 7.26 -2.77
C LYS A 80 -12.39 6.73 -3.58
N ARG A 81 -12.46 5.42 -3.83
CA ARG A 81 -13.61 4.78 -4.52
C ARG A 81 -14.89 4.96 -3.70
N LEU A 82 -14.81 4.74 -2.39
CA LEU A 82 -15.95 4.88 -1.48
C LEU A 82 -16.45 6.32 -1.35
N LYS A 83 -15.54 7.30 -1.28
CA LYS A 83 -15.92 8.74 -1.30
C LYS A 83 -16.70 9.14 -2.56
N GLY A 84 -16.56 8.41 -3.66
CA GLY A 84 -17.36 8.63 -4.87
C GLY A 84 -18.85 8.30 -4.66
N LEU A 85 -19.17 7.33 -3.80
CA LEU A 85 -20.54 6.91 -3.49
C LEU A 85 -21.27 7.91 -2.59
N ASP A 86 -20.55 8.63 -1.74
CA ASP A 86 -21.07 9.65 -0.81
C ASP A 86 -21.89 10.73 -1.54
N LYS A 87 -21.56 11.04 -2.80
CA LYS A 87 -22.27 12.02 -3.61
C LYS A 87 -23.61 11.52 -4.17
N LYS A 88 -23.79 10.21 -4.28
CA LYS A 88 -24.94 9.57 -4.93
C LYS A 88 -25.94 9.00 -3.91
N TYR A 89 -25.46 8.65 -2.72
CA TYR A 89 -26.25 8.01 -1.68
C TYR A 89 -26.26 8.90 -0.42
N PRO A 90 -27.37 9.62 -0.14
CA PRO A 90 -27.45 10.60 0.95
C PRO A 90 -27.34 10.01 2.36
N ASP A 91 -27.33 8.68 2.50
CA ASP A 91 -26.93 7.97 3.73
C ASP A 91 -25.41 8.07 4.02
N ALA A 92 -24.80 9.20 3.65
CA ALA A 92 -23.41 9.62 3.78
C ALA A 92 -22.72 9.23 5.11
N TYR A 93 -23.47 9.23 6.21
CA TYR A 93 -22.98 8.87 7.54
C TYR A 93 -22.60 7.38 7.65
N LEU A 94 -23.33 6.49 6.97
CA LEU A 94 -22.98 5.06 6.88
C LEU A 94 -21.64 4.88 6.18
N TRP A 95 -21.38 5.68 5.14
CA TRP A 95 -20.19 5.56 4.30
C TRP A 95 -18.91 6.00 5.00
N LYS A 96 -18.91 7.09 5.76
CA LYS A 96 -17.73 7.53 6.53
C LYS A 96 -17.30 6.50 7.57
N THR A 97 -18.27 5.93 8.29
CA THR A 97 -18.02 4.85 9.25
C THR A 97 -17.56 3.57 8.51
N SER A 98 -18.17 3.27 7.36
CA SER A 98 -17.78 2.12 6.52
C SER A 98 -16.36 2.25 5.97
N ILE A 99 -15.90 3.44 5.57
CA ILE A 99 -14.52 3.65 5.11
C ILE A 99 -13.51 3.25 6.19
N ASN A 100 -13.71 3.71 7.43
CA ASN A 100 -12.81 3.37 8.53
C ASN A 100 -12.87 1.88 8.87
N ILE A 101 -14.08 1.28 8.89
CA ILE A 101 -14.25 -0.16 9.11
C ILE A 101 -13.53 -0.96 8.02
N LEU A 102 -13.72 -0.60 6.75
CA LEU A 102 -13.13 -1.30 5.60
C LEU A 102 -11.61 -1.18 5.57
N ASN A 103 -11.08 0.01 5.88
CA ASN A 103 -9.64 0.22 5.95
C ASN A 103 -9.01 -0.57 7.12
N ASN A 104 -9.64 -0.54 8.30
CA ASN A 104 -9.17 -1.30 9.46
C ASN A 104 -9.26 -2.81 9.18
N HIS A 105 -10.33 -3.25 8.53
CA HIS A 105 -10.53 -4.64 8.16
C HIS A 105 -9.52 -5.10 7.10
N LEU A 106 -9.21 -4.26 6.10
CA LEU A 106 -8.14 -4.52 5.13
C LEU A 106 -6.79 -4.67 5.83
N TRP A 107 -6.49 -3.77 6.75
CA TRP A 107 -5.22 -3.80 7.48
C TRP A 107 -5.11 -5.05 8.35
N GLY A 108 -6.14 -5.37 9.13
CA GLY A 108 -6.20 -6.59 9.93
C GLY A 108 -6.16 -7.86 9.08
N SER A 109 -6.85 -7.87 7.93
CA SER A 109 -6.81 -9.01 6.99
C SER A 109 -5.40 -9.23 6.46
N SER A 110 -4.71 -8.15 6.05
CA SER A 110 -3.32 -8.21 5.55
C SER A 110 -2.35 -8.67 6.65
N GLN A 111 -2.53 -8.20 7.87
CA GLN A 111 -1.69 -8.60 9.01
C GLN A 111 -1.89 -10.07 9.44
N THR A 112 -3.10 -10.61 9.26
CA THR A 112 -3.48 -11.94 9.75
C THR A 112 -3.62 -13.00 8.65
N CYS A 113 -3.28 -12.67 7.41
CA CYS A 113 -3.32 -13.61 6.29
C CYS A 113 -2.08 -14.54 6.23
N ASN A 114 -1.11 -14.38 7.13
CA ASN A 114 0.08 -15.22 7.23
C ASN A 114 0.84 -15.40 5.89
N GLY A 115 0.87 -14.35 5.05
CA GLY A 115 1.53 -14.39 3.76
C GLY A 115 0.74 -15.12 2.65
N ASP A 116 -0.51 -15.50 2.88
CA ASP A 116 -1.37 -16.09 1.85
C ASP A 116 -2.30 -15.02 1.24
N GLY A 117 -2.04 -14.68 -0.03
CA GLY A 117 -2.82 -13.71 -0.78
C GLY A 117 -4.27 -14.15 -1.04
N SER A 118 -4.53 -15.46 -1.12
CA SER A 118 -5.91 -15.98 -1.28
C SER A 118 -6.68 -15.82 0.02
N LEU A 119 -6.05 -16.16 1.15
CA LEU A 119 -6.62 -15.93 2.48
C LEU A 119 -6.86 -14.44 2.75
N LEU A 120 -5.97 -13.55 2.30
CA LEU A 120 -6.19 -12.11 2.39
C LEU A 120 -7.45 -11.67 1.64
N VAL A 121 -7.66 -12.17 0.42
CA VAL A 121 -8.87 -11.88 -0.36
C VAL A 121 -10.13 -12.42 0.32
N GLU A 122 -10.09 -13.65 0.84
CA GLU A 122 -11.19 -14.26 1.59
C GLU A 122 -11.53 -13.44 2.84
N LYS A 123 -10.51 -13.16 3.68
CA LYS A 123 -10.66 -12.34 4.89
C LYS A 123 -11.20 -10.97 4.56
N PHE A 124 -10.66 -10.28 3.56
CA PHE A 124 -11.14 -8.94 3.22
C PHE A 124 -12.58 -8.94 2.70
N THR A 125 -12.94 -9.87 1.80
CA THR A 125 -14.30 -9.94 1.22
C THR A 125 -15.37 -10.32 2.23
N SER A 126 -15.00 -11.03 3.30
CA SER A 126 -15.90 -11.33 4.43
C SER A 126 -16.49 -10.09 5.11
N VAL A 127 -15.89 -8.91 4.91
CA VAL A 127 -16.42 -7.65 5.43
C VAL A 127 -17.84 -7.35 4.93
N LEU A 128 -18.23 -7.90 3.76
CA LEU A 128 -19.59 -7.80 3.26
C LEU A 128 -20.60 -8.50 4.17
N ASN A 129 -20.22 -9.62 4.78
CA ASN A 129 -21.06 -10.29 5.77
C ASN A 129 -21.07 -9.50 7.07
N HIS A 130 -19.90 -9.02 7.51
CA HIS A 130 -19.77 -8.22 8.72
C HIS A 130 -20.64 -6.96 8.69
N ILE A 131 -20.66 -6.22 7.57
CA ILE A 131 -21.44 -4.99 7.40
C ILE A 131 -22.96 -5.22 7.49
N SER A 132 -23.42 -6.44 7.24
CA SER A 132 -24.81 -6.87 7.40
C SER A 132 -25.08 -7.61 8.72
N ASN A 133 -24.17 -7.51 9.70
CA ASN A 133 -24.24 -8.18 10.99
C ASN A 133 -24.26 -9.72 10.91
N VAL A 134 -23.71 -10.28 9.83
CA VAL A 134 -23.54 -11.72 9.65
C VAL A 134 -22.12 -12.09 10.04
N HIS A 135 -21.96 -12.78 11.16
CA HIS A 135 -20.65 -13.11 11.76
C HIS A 135 -20.25 -14.58 11.59
N GLY A 136 -21.11 -15.40 10.99
CA GLY A 136 -20.85 -16.78 10.63
C GLY A 136 -21.53 -17.10 9.31
N TRP A 137 -20.82 -17.75 8.41
CA TRP A 137 -21.32 -18.14 7.10
C TRP A 137 -20.60 -19.40 6.63
N GLU A 138 -21.21 -20.08 5.67
CA GLU A 138 -20.60 -21.20 4.97
C GLU A 138 -19.98 -20.67 3.67
N ASP A 139 -18.69 -20.92 3.47
CA ASP A 139 -17.99 -20.61 2.23
C ASP A 139 -17.30 -21.87 1.71
N ASN A 140 -17.69 -22.32 0.52
CA ASN A 140 -17.18 -23.53 -0.12
C ASN A 140 -17.18 -24.78 0.79
N GLY A 141 -18.24 -24.98 1.58
CA GLY A 141 -18.37 -26.13 2.50
C GLY A 141 -17.55 -25.99 3.80
N LYS A 142 -16.90 -24.85 4.05
CA LYS A 142 -16.23 -24.53 5.32
C LYS A 142 -17.06 -23.53 6.09
N ASN A 143 -17.28 -23.83 7.37
CA ASN A 143 -17.91 -22.89 8.30
C ASN A 143 -16.88 -21.84 8.73
N THR A 144 -17.02 -20.63 8.20
CA THR A 144 -16.17 -19.48 8.52
C THR A 144 -16.92 -18.56 9.49
N LYS A 145 -16.19 -18.00 10.45
CA LYS A 145 -16.73 -17.05 11.42
C LYS A 145 -15.74 -15.90 11.64
N CYS A 146 -16.25 -14.75 12.07
CA CYS A 146 -15.42 -13.63 12.48
C CYS A 146 -14.47 -14.04 13.62
N GLU A 147 -13.22 -13.57 13.56
CA GLU A 147 -12.18 -13.86 14.56
C GLU A 147 -12.31 -13.04 15.85
N HIS A 148 -13.22 -12.05 15.87
CA HIS A 148 -13.45 -11.21 17.04
C HIS A 148 -14.46 -11.84 18.01
N GLU A 149 -14.36 -11.47 19.29
CA GLU A 149 -15.36 -11.82 20.30
C GLU A 149 -16.73 -11.23 19.98
N LYS A 150 -17.78 -11.76 20.61
CA LYS A 150 -19.13 -11.24 20.44
C LYS A 150 -19.16 -9.75 20.83
N LEU A 151 -19.72 -8.94 19.96
CA LEU A 151 -19.85 -7.50 20.21
C LEU A 151 -20.72 -7.26 21.43
N ASN A 152 -20.28 -6.36 22.31
CA ASN A 152 -21.04 -5.98 23.48
C ASN A 152 -22.31 -5.21 23.07
N ASN A 153 -23.35 -5.26 23.90
CA ASN A 153 -24.64 -4.59 23.65
C ASN A 153 -24.50 -3.07 23.41
N LYS A 154 -23.46 -2.43 23.96
CA LYS A 154 -23.15 -1.02 23.71
C LYS A 154 -22.63 -0.77 22.29
N ASP A 155 -21.85 -1.69 21.74
CA ASP A 155 -21.26 -1.57 20.40
C ASP A 155 -22.28 -1.93 19.32
N LEU A 156 -23.13 -2.93 19.57
CA LEU A 156 -24.25 -3.28 18.71
C LEU A 156 -25.22 -2.11 18.50
N LYS A 157 -25.48 -1.30 19.54
CA LYS A 157 -26.35 -0.12 19.47
C LYS A 157 -25.70 1.09 18.77
N LYS A 158 -24.37 1.15 18.72
CA LYS A 158 -23.62 2.23 18.08
C LYS A 158 -23.32 1.96 16.60
N LYS A 159 -23.24 0.70 16.21
CA LYS A 159 -22.96 0.29 14.83
C LYS A 159 -24.22 0.41 13.99
N LEU A 160 -24.04 0.94 12.78
CA LEU A 160 -25.06 0.96 11.76
C LEU A 160 -24.79 -0.18 10.78
N TRP A 161 -25.79 -1.03 10.58
CA TRP A 161 -25.72 -2.18 9.69
C TRP A 161 -26.40 -1.87 8.37
N ILE A 162 -25.86 -2.39 7.28
CA ILE A 162 -26.43 -2.22 5.95
C ILE A 162 -27.23 -3.48 5.59
N HIS A 163 -28.49 -3.31 5.21
CA HIS A 163 -29.34 -4.42 4.81
C HIS A 163 -28.83 -5.04 3.48
N PRO A 164 -28.70 -6.38 3.37
CA PRO A 164 -28.15 -7.04 2.17
C PRO A 164 -28.85 -6.72 0.85
N ASN A 165 -30.15 -6.41 0.90
CA ASN A 165 -30.95 -6.07 -0.29
C ASN A 165 -31.04 -4.55 -0.57
N SER A 166 -30.26 -3.73 0.15
CA SER A 166 -30.27 -2.27 -0.09
C SER A 166 -29.40 -1.88 -1.28
N GLU A 167 -29.74 -0.78 -1.95
CA GLU A 167 -28.92 -0.23 -3.04
C GLU A 167 -27.49 0.10 -2.57
N SER A 168 -27.36 0.61 -1.33
CA SER A 168 -26.08 0.86 -0.67
C SER A 168 -25.23 -0.41 -0.55
N TYR A 169 -25.83 -1.56 -0.18
CA TYR A 169 -25.08 -2.82 -0.12
C TYR A 169 -24.55 -3.24 -1.49
N PHE A 170 -25.37 -3.16 -2.54
CA PHE A 170 -24.94 -3.50 -3.89
C PHE A 170 -23.84 -2.57 -4.41
N ALA A 171 -23.96 -1.26 -4.17
CA ALA A 171 -22.93 -0.29 -4.53
C ALA A 171 -21.59 -0.60 -3.84
N LEU A 172 -21.63 -0.96 -2.55
CA LEU A 172 -20.45 -1.36 -1.80
C LEU A 172 -19.85 -2.67 -2.33
N LYS A 173 -20.69 -3.69 -2.53
CA LYS A 173 -20.30 -5.00 -3.06
C LYS A 173 -19.59 -4.87 -4.39
N ASN A 174 -20.06 -4.00 -5.28
CA ASN A 174 -19.40 -3.75 -6.56
C ASN A 174 -17.97 -3.18 -6.43
N ILE A 175 -17.72 -2.36 -5.40
CA ILE A 175 -16.38 -1.82 -5.12
C ILE A 175 -15.47 -2.89 -4.52
N ILE A 176 -15.97 -3.63 -3.52
CA ILE A 176 -15.20 -4.64 -2.77
C ILE A 176 -14.86 -5.82 -3.68
N MET A 177 -15.80 -6.26 -4.52
CA MET A 177 -15.64 -7.39 -5.43
C MET A 177 -15.01 -7.01 -6.77
N ALA A 178 -14.49 -5.79 -6.91
CA ALA A 178 -13.88 -5.34 -8.15
C ALA A 178 -12.65 -6.21 -8.49
N LYS A 179 -12.63 -6.81 -9.68
CA LYS A 179 -11.60 -7.77 -10.10
C LYS A 179 -10.17 -7.22 -10.01
N ASP A 180 -9.99 -5.93 -10.26
CA ASP A 180 -8.70 -5.26 -10.16
C ASP A 180 -8.25 -5.14 -8.70
N LEU A 181 -9.15 -4.76 -7.79
CA LEU A 181 -8.88 -4.71 -6.35
C LEU A 181 -8.50 -6.08 -5.82
N LEU A 182 -9.27 -7.13 -6.12
CA LEU A 182 -8.99 -8.47 -5.61
C LEU A 182 -7.62 -8.99 -6.06
N LYS A 183 -7.22 -8.69 -7.31
CA LYS A 183 -5.88 -9.01 -7.82
C LYS A 183 -4.78 -8.20 -7.16
N ASP A 184 -5.04 -6.95 -6.79
CA ASP A 184 -4.07 -6.10 -6.12
C ASP A 184 -3.92 -6.48 -4.63
N LEU A 185 -5.00 -6.94 -3.98
CA LEU A 185 -4.98 -7.42 -2.60
C LEU A 185 -4.02 -8.60 -2.42
N GLN A 186 -3.93 -9.50 -3.40
CA GLN A 186 -3.01 -10.64 -3.35
C GLN A 186 -1.53 -10.21 -3.22
N HIS A 187 -1.20 -8.98 -3.60
CA HIS A 187 0.14 -8.40 -3.47
C HIS A 187 0.34 -7.62 -2.16
N ALA A 188 -0.58 -7.69 -1.19
CA ALA A 188 -0.42 -7.04 0.12
C ALA A 188 -0.44 -8.05 1.26
N LYS A 189 0.06 -9.26 1.00
CA LYS A 189 -0.01 -10.40 1.94
C LYS A 189 1.09 -10.36 3.01
N LEU A 190 2.16 -9.58 2.79
CA LEU A 190 3.28 -9.47 3.72
C LEU A 190 3.23 -8.22 4.62
N PHE A 191 2.14 -7.45 4.56
CA PHE A 191 1.91 -6.28 5.42
C PHE A 191 3.07 -5.28 5.41
N VAL A 192 3.62 -5.00 4.23
CA VAL A 192 4.70 -4.03 4.05
C VAL A 192 4.14 -2.65 3.62
N HIS A 193 4.81 -1.58 4.04
CA HIS A 193 4.41 -0.20 3.72
C HIS A 193 5.62 0.75 3.61
N THR A 194 5.48 1.83 2.85
CA THR A 194 6.56 2.76 2.48
C THR A 194 6.69 3.95 3.43
N SER A 195 6.19 3.86 4.67
CA SER A 195 6.24 4.99 5.64
C SER A 195 7.64 5.56 5.83
N ARG A 196 8.67 4.70 5.87
CA ARG A 196 10.08 5.10 5.98
C ARG A 196 10.61 5.81 4.73
N LEU A 197 10.12 5.42 3.56
CA LEU A 197 10.47 6.06 2.29
C LEU A 197 9.90 7.49 2.22
N GLU A 198 8.72 7.72 2.79
CA GLU A 198 8.15 9.07 2.88
C GLU A 198 8.99 10.00 3.76
N SER A 199 9.54 9.49 4.87
CA SER A 199 10.51 10.24 5.69
C SER A 199 11.75 10.64 4.88
N TYR A 200 12.29 9.73 4.05
CA TYR A 200 13.37 10.07 3.13
C TYR A 200 12.94 11.13 2.11
N HIS A 201 11.74 11.04 1.55
CA HIS A 201 11.23 12.03 0.60
C HIS A 201 11.19 13.45 1.20
N ASN A 202 10.85 13.58 2.48
CA ASN A 202 10.92 14.86 3.18
C ASN A 202 12.36 15.40 3.28
N VAL A 203 13.33 14.55 3.63
CA VAL A 203 14.76 14.93 3.64
C VAL A 203 15.22 15.34 2.25
N ARG A 204 14.86 14.55 1.22
CA ARG A 204 15.21 14.82 -0.18
C ARG A 204 14.70 16.18 -0.64
N LEU A 205 13.50 16.60 -0.24
CA LEU A 205 12.95 17.92 -0.62
C LEU A 205 13.80 19.10 -0.15
N LYS A 206 14.60 18.95 0.92
CA LYS A 206 15.56 19.98 1.37
C LYS A 206 16.67 20.22 0.34
N TYR A 207 17.13 19.16 -0.34
CA TYR A 207 18.24 19.22 -1.28
C TYR A 207 17.76 19.38 -2.73
N THR A 208 16.64 18.75 -3.08
CA THR A 208 16.02 18.80 -4.41
C THR A 208 14.57 19.31 -4.30
N PRO A 209 14.38 20.62 -4.03
CA PRO A 209 13.05 21.20 -3.91
C PRO A 209 12.31 21.18 -5.25
N LYS A 210 11.03 20.82 -5.24
CA LYS A 210 10.18 20.73 -6.45
C LYS A 210 10.00 22.06 -7.19
N ARG A 211 10.32 23.19 -6.56
CA ARG A 211 10.11 24.54 -7.09
C ARG A 211 11.30 25.07 -7.91
N ILE A 212 12.43 24.36 -7.91
CA ILE A 212 13.64 24.78 -8.60
C ILE A 212 13.95 23.77 -9.71
N HIS A 213 14.20 24.28 -10.91
CA HIS A 213 14.68 23.45 -12.01
C HIS A 213 16.16 23.13 -11.80
N LEU A 214 16.50 21.84 -11.73
CA LEU A 214 17.88 21.36 -11.61
C LEU A 214 18.28 20.65 -12.90
N LYS A 215 19.50 20.93 -13.39
CA LYS A 215 20.13 20.13 -14.45
C LYS A 215 20.41 18.71 -13.94
N PHE A 216 20.66 17.76 -14.85
CA PHE A 216 20.92 16.35 -14.52
C PHE A 216 21.97 16.18 -13.42
N ASP A 217 23.18 16.72 -13.63
CA ASP A 217 24.28 16.59 -12.65
C ASP A 217 23.93 17.21 -11.30
N GLY A 218 23.24 18.36 -11.33
CA GLY A 218 22.78 19.02 -10.12
C GLY A 218 21.77 18.17 -9.35
N MET A 219 20.85 17.51 -10.04
CA MET A 219 19.89 16.59 -9.43
C MET A 219 20.57 15.33 -8.90
N TYR A 220 21.52 14.77 -9.65
CA TYR A 220 22.29 13.58 -9.27
C TYR A 220 23.10 13.81 -7.99
N LEU A 221 23.93 14.85 -7.96
CA LEU A 221 24.75 15.20 -6.80
C LEU A 221 23.91 15.52 -5.55
N ARG A 222 22.81 16.27 -5.72
CA ARG A 222 21.93 16.61 -4.59
C ARG A 222 21.16 15.40 -4.07
N SER A 223 20.78 14.46 -4.94
CA SER A 223 20.20 13.17 -4.52
C SER A 223 21.18 12.36 -3.67
N ILE A 224 22.46 12.29 -4.06
CA ILE A 224 23.51 11.63 -3.27
C ILE A 224 23.63 12.27 -1.89
N ILE A 225 23.70 13.61 -1.81
CA ILE A 225 23.81 14.30 -0.52
C ILE A 225 22.58 14.01 0.36
N ALA A 226 21.37 14.01 -0.22
CA ALA A 226 20.15 13.67 0.49
C ALA A 226 20.18 12.23 1.04
N ILE A 227 20.70 11.28 0.25
CA ILE A 227 20.87 9.88 0.64
C ILE A 227 21.86 9.74 1.77
N LEU A 228 23.04 10.35 1.67
CA LEU A 228 24.06 10.34 2.72
C LEU A 228 23.51 10.93 4.02
N ASN A 229 22.81 12.06 3.94
CA ASN A 229 22.18 12.67 5.10
C ASN A 229 21.11 11.75 5.72
N HIS A 230 20.22 11.16 4.92
CA HIS A 230 19.24 10.20 5.43
C HIS A 230 19.92 9.01 6.10
N ASN A 231 20.81 8.32 5.39
CA ASN A 231 21.51 7.13 5.88
C ASN A 231 22.30 7.36 7.16
N TYR A 232 22.87 8.56 7.35
CA TYR A 232 23.59 8.95 8.57
C TYR A 232 22.67 9.21 9.77
N ASN A 233 21.40 9.55 9.55
CA ASN A 233 20.48 9.96 10.61
C ASN A 233 19.42 8.90 10.97
N ILE A 234 19.27 7.81 10.22
CA ILE A 234 18.27 6.75 10.51
C ILE A 234 18.39 6.18 11.93
N ASN A 235 19.62 5.92 12.39
CA ASN A 235 19.88 5.23 13.66
C ASN A 235 20.14 6.17 14.83
N LYS A 236 19.94 7.49 14.65
CA LYS A 236 20.16 8.42 15.75
C LYS A 236 19.00 8.36 16.72
N THR A 237 19.26 7.85 17.92
CA THR A 237 18.40 8.07 19.08
C THR A 237 18.40 9.55 19.44
N LEU A 238 17.23 10.08 19.77
CA LEU A 238 17.10 11.41 20.36
C LEU A 238 17.95 11.47 21.64
N VAL A 239 19.00 12.28 21.62
CA VAL A 239 19.77 12.61 22.84
C VAL A 239 19.21 13.93 23.36
N GLY A 240 18.23 13.84 24.28
CA GLY A 240 17.62 14.98 24.99
C GLY A 240 16.26 15.47 24.45
N ASP A 241 15.64 16.38 25.22
CA ASP A 241 14.25 16.87 25.05
C ASP A 241 14.07 17.99 24.01
N LYS A 242 14.87 18.06 22.95
CA LYS A 242 14.71 19.11 21.93
C LYS A 242 14.47 18.55 20.54
N LEU A 243 13.17 18.43 20.24
CA LEU A 243 12.64 18.54 18.87
C LEU A 243 12.94 19.94 18.34
N VAL A 244 13.68 20.03 17.23
CA VAL A 244 13.81 21.26 16.44
C VAL A 244 13.16 21.00 15.09
N PHE A 245 12.19 21.87 14.76
CA PHE A 245 11.34 21.84 13.57
C PHE A 245 12.10 22.03 12.25
#